data_AF-A0A2A2WAD1-F1
#
_entry.id   AF-A0A2A2WAD1-F1
#
_cell.length_a   1.000
_cell.length_b   1.000
_cell.length_c   1.000
_cell.angle_alpha   90.00
_cell.angle_beta   90.00
_cell.angle_gamma   90.00
#
_symmetry.space_group_name_H-M   'P 1'
#
loop_
_entity.id
_entity.type
_entity.pdbx_description
1 polymer ?
#
loop_
_entity_poly.entity_id
_entity_poly.type
_entity_poly.pdbx_seq_one_letter_code
_entity_poly.pdbx_strand_id
1 'polypeptide(L)'
;MNIIGADFLRSTLESDGYFFKLILNDSAAYFFPHTTEHRDATQSGLCYKDDSLGNALAGTIKPKQIDIRFHRAFTDEHVASIVQRLLDHPDAQALTGFTVNYQGRSLVR
;
A
#
# COMPACT_ATOMS: atom_id res chain seq x y z
N MET A 1 8.75 -2.58 -8.93
CA MET A 1 8.96 -1.86 -7.65
C MET A 1 9.51 -2.87 -6.65
N ASN A 2 10.22 -2.44 -5.60
CA ASN A 2 10.70 -3.32 -4.53
C ASN A 2 9.60 -3.62 -3.51
N ILE A 3 9.47 -4.88 -3.07
CA ILE A 3 8.47 -5.29 -2.08
C ILE A 3 9.15 -5.61 -0.75
N ILE A 4 8.81 -4.83 0.27
CA ILE A 4 9.35 -4.97 1.63
C ILE A 4 8.26 -5.56 2.52
N GLY A 5 8.59 -6.63 3.25
CA GLY A 5 7.62 -7.33 4.10
C GLY A 5 6.74 -8.34 3.36
N ALA A 6 7.20 -8.93 2.25
CA ALA A 6 6.47 -9.94 1.49
C ALA A 6 6.10 -11.19 2.34
N ASP A 7 6.99 -11.61 3.24
CA ASP A 7 6.70 -12.73 4.17
C ASP A 7 5.60 -12.35 5.17
N PHE A 8 5.65 -11.11 5.70
CA PHE A 8 4.61 -10.58 6.59
C PHE A 8 3.26 -10.49 5.88
N LEU A 9 3.24 -10.00 4.63
CA LEU A 9 2.05 -9.96 3.80
C LEU A 9 1.43 -11.36 3.66
N ARG A 10 2.23 -12.36 3.25
CA ARG A 10 1.75 -13.73 3.02
C ARG A 10 1.18 -14.36 4.28
N SER A 11 1.91 -14.32 5.39
CA SER A 11 1.44 -14.91 6.66
C SER A 11 0.22 -14.19 7.23
N THR A 12 0.13 -12.88 7.07
CA THR A 12 -1.01 -12.10 7.59
C THR A 12 -2.28 -12.39 6.80
N LEU A 13 -2.19 -12.62 5.48
CA LEU A 13 -3.35 -12.95 4.64
C LEU A 13 -3.98 -14.31 4.96
N GLU A 14 -3.24 -15.22 5.60
CA GLU A 14 -3.77 -16.51 6.09
C GLU A 14 -4.64 -16.36 7.34
N SER A 15 -4.60 -15.20 8.01
CA SER A 15 -5.40 -14.94 9.20
C SER A 15 -6.81 -14.44 8.84
N ASP A 16 -7.82 -14.97 9.51
CA ASP A 16 -9.19 -14.46 9.38
C ASP A 16 -9.29 -13.00 9.82
N GLY A 17 -9.97 -12.18 9.01
CA GLY A 17 -10.24 -10.78 9.35
C GLY A 17 -8.98 -9.89 9.39
N TYR A 18 -7.92 -10.24 8.65
CA TYR A 18 -6.66 -9.50 8.68
C TYR A 18 -6.82 -7.99 8.53
N PHE A 19 -5.97 -7.25 9.26
CA PHE A 19 -5.86 -5.81 9.13
C PHE A 19 -4.41 -5.36 9.32
N PHE A 20 -3.86 -4.73 8.30
CA PHE A 20 -2.49 -4.22 8.31
C PHE A 20 -2.35 -2.98 7.42
N LYS A 21 -1.17 -2.37 7.45
CA LYS A 21 -0.90 -1.08 6.81
C LYS A 21 0.18 -1.26 5.73
N LEU A 22 0.22 -0.31 4.81
CA LEU A 22 1.33 -0.16 3.87
C LEU A 22 1.68 1.31 3.64
N ILE A 23 2.92 1.55 3.23
CA ILE A 23 3.32 2.76 2.50
C ILE A 23 3.92 2.35 1.15
N LEU A 24 3.72 3.18 0.13
CA LEU A 24 4.19 2.88 -1.22
C LEU A 24 4.47 4.13 -2.05
N ASN A 25 5.40 4.01 -2.99
CA ASN A 25 5.67 5.00 -4.04
C ASN A 25 6.11 4.29 -5.32
N ASP A 26 6.67 5.04 -6.27
CA ASP A 26 7.14 4.47 -7.54
C ASP A 26 8.19 3.37 -7.40
N SER A 27 9.01 3.44 -6.35
CA SER A 27 10.18 2.59 -6.19
C SER A 27 9.91 1.38 -5.32
N ALA A 28 9.07 1.52 -4.28
CA ALA A 28 8.86 0.46 -3.30
C ALA A 28 7.47 0.47 -2.66
N ALA A 29 7.08 -0.68 -2.11
CA ALA A 29 5.96 -0.84 -1.19
C ALA A 29 6.44 -1.57 0.08
N TYR A 30 6.01 -1.11 1.25
CA TYR A 30 6.34 -1.70 2.53
C TYR A 30 5.06 -2.06 3.30
N PHE A 31 4.92 -3.34 3.64
CA PHE A 31 3.81 -3.88 4.42
C PHE A 31 4.21 -4.09 5.88
N PHE A 32 3.34 -3.66 6.81
CA PHE A 32 3.65 -3.70 8.23
C PHE A 32 2.38 -3.80 9.11
N PRO A 33 2.50 -4.25 10.37
CA PRO A 33 1.37 -4.40 11.29
C PRO A 33 0.58 -3.10 11.48
N HIS A 34 -0.72 -3.23 11.72
CA HIS A 34 -1.58 -2.07 11.97
C HIS A 34 -1.19 -1.27 13.23
N THR A 35 -0.42 -1.86 14.15
CA THR A 35 0.08 -1.21 15.36
C THR A 35 1.19 -0.20 15.09
N THR A 36 1.82 -0.23 13.91
CA THR A 36 2.82 0.76 13.51
C THR A 36 2.15 1.92 12.79
N GLU A 37 2.49 3.15 13.14
CA GLU A 37 2.00 4.33 12.42
C GLU A 37 2.74 4.51 11.09
N HIS A 38 2.05 5.02 10.06
CA HIS A 38 2.63 5.17 8.72
C HIS A 38 3.90 6.03 8.71
N ARG A 39 3.98 7.05 9.59
CA ARG A 39 5.15 7.92 9.73
C ARG A 39 6.37 7.21 10.32
N ASP A 40 6.15 6.17 11.12
CA ASP A 40 7.22 5.41 11.77
C ASP A 40 7.74 4.29 10.87
N ALA A 41 6.94 3.87 9.87
CA ALA A 41 7.27 2.83 8.91
C ALA A 41 8.24 3.30 7.78
N THR A 42 9.25 4.10 8.11
CA THR A 42 10.18 4.65 7.10
C THR A 42 11.17 3.58 6.61
N GLN A 43 11.37 3.54 5.30
CA GLN A 43 12.40 2.74 4.63
C GLN A 43 13.30 3.65 3.77
N SER A 44 14.49 3.17 3.40
CA SER A 44 15.37 3.94 2.51
C SER A 44 14.65 4.26 1.19
N GLY A 45 14.51 5.56 0.87
CA GLY A 45 13.80 6.03 -0.33
C GLY A 45 12.26 5.99 -0.25
N LEU A 46 11.68 5.61 0.90
CA LEU A 46 10.23 5.48 1.09
C LEU A 46 9.85 6.04 2.47
N CYS A 47 9.35 7.28 2.48
CA CYS A 47 9.04 8.03 3.68
C CYS A 47 7.67 8.68 3.56
N TYR A 48 6.73 8.22 4.39
CA TYR A 48 5.46 8.91 4.59
C TYR A 48 5.65 10.00 5.64
N LYS A 49 5.10 11.19 5.35
CA LYS A 49 4.96 12.27 6.33
C LYS A 49 3.58 12.85 6.19
N ASP A 50 3.02 13.30 7.30
CA ASP A 50 1.69 13.92 7.31
C ASP A 50 1.64 15.16 6.42
N ASP A 51 0.41 15.61 6.17
CA ASP A 51 0.11 16.74 5.30
C ASP A 51 0.70 16.59 3.89
N SER A 52 0.95 15.36 3.44
CA SER A 52 1.58 15.07 2.15
C SER A 52 2.96 15.73 1.98
N LEU A 53 3.78 15.69 3.03
CA LEU A 53 5.18 16.19 3.02
C LEU A 53 6.19 15.09 2.69
N GLY A 54 5.75 13.84 2.62
CA GLY A 54 6.57 12.68 2.30
C GLY A 54 6.61 12.40 0.80
N ASN A 55 7.30 11.32 0.44
CA ASN A 55 7.36 10.80 -0.93
C ASN A 55 6.62 9.46 -1.07
N ALA A 56 5.72 9.15 -0.14
CA ALA A 56 5.00 7.89 -0.09
C ALA A 56 3.51 8.09 0.19
N LEU A 57 2.69 7.31 -0.51
CA LEU A 57 1.29 7.09 -0.22
C LEU A 57 1.17 6.23 1.04
N ALA A 58 0.12 6.44 1.82
CA ALA A 58 -0.26 5.60 2.95
C ALA A 58 -1.53 4.82 2.62
N GLY A 59 -1.61 3.57 3.05
CA GLY A 59 -2.83 2.78 2.91
C GLY A 59 -3.05 1.76 4.02
N THR A 60 -4.23 1.18 4.00
CA THR A 60 -4.64 0.06 4.86
C THR A 60 -5.15 -1.09 4.03
N ILE A 61 -4.95 -2.31 4.53
CA ILE A 61 -5.38 -3.54 3.88
C ILE A 61 -6.27 -4.31 4.84
N LYS A 62 -7.43 -4.70 4.32
CA LYS A 62 -8.46 -5.52 4.98
C LYS A 62 -8.98 -6.56 3.96
N PRO A 63 -9.84 -7.51 4.36
CA PRO A 63 -10.25 -8.59 3.46
C PRO A 63 -10.68 -8.11 2.07
N LYS A 64 -9.88 -8.47 1.05
CA LYS A 64 -10.09 -8.18 -0.38
C LYS A 64 -10.10 -6.69 -0.76
N GLN A 65 -9.56 -5.82 0.09
CA GLN A 65 -9.61 -4.37 -0.14
C GLN A 65 -8.34 -3.66 0.30
N ILE A 66 -7.85 -2.76 -0.55
CA ILE A 66 -6.76 -1.82 -0.27
C ILE A 66 -7.34 -0.40 -0.30
N ASP A 67 -7.23 0.33 0.80
CA ASP A 67 -7.67 1.72 0.89
C ASP A 67 -6.46 2.65 0.99
N ILE A 68 -6.25 3.46 -0.05
CA ILE A 68 -5.13 4.41 -0.16
C ILE A 68 -5.62 5.82 0.21
N ARG A 69 -4.87 6.48 1.09
CA ARG A 69 -5.13 7.86 1.53
C ARG A 69 -4.68 8.85 0.46
N PHE A 70 -5.42 9.95 0.37
CA PHE A 70 -5.08 11.09 -0.49
C PHE A 70 -3.65 11.59 -0.23
N HIS A 71 -2.94 11.94 -1.30
CA HIS A 71 -1.67 12.65 -1.22
C HIS A 71 -1.55 13.67 -2.35
N ARG A 72 -1.31 14.94 -2.01
CA ARG A 72 -1.37 16.06 -2.99
C ARG A 72 -0.40 15.95 -4.18
N ALA A 73 0.71 15.24 -3.99
CA ALA A 73 1.74 15.04 -5.01
C ALA A 73 1.43 13.89 -5.99
N PHE A 74 0.39 13.08 -5.75
CA PHE A 74 0.06 11.92 -6.57
C PHE A 74 -1.32 12.09 -7.20
N THR A 75 -1.36 12.20 -8.53
CA THR A 75 -2.61 12.24 -9.29
C THR A 75 -3.29 10.87 -9.29
N ASP A 76 -4.58 10.82 -9.62
CA ASP A 76 -5.32 9.54 -9.71
C ASP A 76 -4.63 8.56 -10.68
N GLU A 77 -4.17 9.04 -11.83
CA GLU A 77 -3.47 8.23 -12.83
C GLU A 77 -2.13 7.71 -12.31
N HIS A 78 -1.41 8.54 -11.54
CA HIS A 78 -0.14 8.15 -10.96
C HIS A 78 -0.33 7.08 -9.87
N VAL A 79 -1.33 7.26 -9.00
CA VAL A 79 -1.70 6.22 -8.01
C VAL A 79 -2.12 4.93 -8.70
N ALA A 80 -2.94 4.99 -9.75
CA ALA A 80 -3.34 3.81 -10.51
C ALA A 80 -2.13 3.07 -11.10
N SER A 81 -1.16 3.79 -11.67
CA SER A 81 0.09 3.21 -12.19
C SER A 81 0.95 2.55 -11.10
N ILE A 82 1.05 3.16 -9.91
CA ILE A 82 1.76 2.57 -8.78
C ILE A 82 1.05 1.29 -8.32
N VAL A 83 -0.27 1.33 -8.17
CA VAL A 83 -1.09 0.20 -7.74
C VAL A 83 -1.02 -0.95 -8.73
N GLN A 84 -1.11 -0.68 -10.03
CA GLN A 84 -1.02 -1.73 -11.05
C GLN A 84 0.33 -2.45 -10.95
N ARG A 85 1.44 -1.70 -10.82
CA ARG A 85 2.78 -2.28 -10.63
C ARG A 85 2.91 -3.08 -9.33
N LEU A 86 2.16 -2.72 -8.28
CA LEU A 86 2.11 -3.50 -7.05
C LEU A 86 1.38 -4.84 -7.30
N LEU A 87 0.19 -4.79 -7.89
CA LEU A 87 -0.63 -5.98 -8.12
C LEU A 87 0.00 -6.95 -9.12
N ASP A 88 0.75 -6.43 -10.10
CA ASP A 88 1.49 -7.26 -11.06
C ASP A 88 2.79 -7.84 -10.50
N HIS A 89 3.21 -7.44 -9.29
CA HIS A 89 4.49 -7.89 -8.73
C HIS A 89 4.39 -9.34 -8.17
N PRO A 90 5.34 -10.25 -8.50
CA PRO A 90 5.33 -11.63 -8.01
C PRO A 90 5.16 -11.75 -6.49
N ASP A 91 5.92 -10.96 -5.72
CA ASP A 91 5.86 -10.98 -4.24
C ASP A 91 4.58 -10.38 -3.64
N ALA A 92 3.71 -9.78 -4.45
CA ALA A 92 2.44 -9.21 -4.05
C ALA A 92 1.25 -9.89 -4.76
N GLN A 93 1.47 -11.00 -5.45
CA GLN A 93 0.42 -11.73 -6.20
C GLN A 93 -0.78 -12.10 -5.33
N ALA A 94 -0.60 -12.31 -4.02
CA ALA A 94 -1.69 -12.60 -3.09
C ALA A 94 -2.71 -11.45 -2.95
N LEU A 95 -2.36 -10.23 -3.40
CA LEU A 95 -3.26 -9.08 -3.48
C LEU A 95 -4.04 -9.00 -4.81
N THR A 96 -3.76 -9.89 -5.77
CA THR A 96 -4.47 -9.93 -7.06
C THR A 96 -5.98 -10.08 -6.83
N GLY A 97 -6.77 -9.24 -7.50
CA GLY A 97 -8.22 -9.23 -7.39
C GLY A 97 -8.76 -8.46 -6.17
N PHE A 98 -7.89 -7.79 -5.40
CA PHE A 98 -8.35 -6.88 -4.35
C PHE A 98 -8.91 -5.62 -5.00
N THR A 99 -10.02 -5.12 -4.45
CA THR A 99 -10.52 -3.80 -4.81
C THR A 99 -9.61 -2.74 -4.22
N VAL A 100 -9.10 -1.85 -5.06
CA VAL A 100 -8.27 -0.73 -4.60
C VAL A 100 -9.05 0.56 -4.66
N ASN A 101 -9.12 1.27 -3.53
CA ASN A 101 -9.76 2.57 -3.44
C ASN A 101 -8.74 3.67 -3.19
N TYR A 102 -8.97 4.83 -3.80
CA TYR A 102 -8.26 6.07 -3.53
C TYR A 102 -9.26 7.20 -3.40
N GLN A 103 -9.14 7.98 -2.32
CA GLN A 103 -10.09 9.06 -2.02
C GLN A 103 -11.55 8.58 -1.94
N GLY A 104 -11.78 7.36 -1.43
CA GLY A 104 -13.11 6.75 -1.34
C GLY A 104 -13.72 6.29 -2.67
N ARG A 105 -12.95 6.34 -3.77
CA ARG A 105 -13.37 5.87 -5.10
C ARG A 105 -12.56 4.64 -5.50
N SER A 106 -13.19 3.66 -6.13
CA SER A 106 -12.49 2.49 -6.67
C SER A 106 -11.63 2.91 -7.87
N LEU A 107 -10.33 2.62 -7.80
CA LEU A 107 -9.34 2.85 -8.87
C LEU A 107 -9.22 1.65 -9.81
N VAL A 108 -9.27 0.43 -9.24
CA VAL A 108 -9.09 -0.83 -9.96
C VAL A 108 -10.07 -1.86 -9.39
N ARG A 109 -10.68 -2.66 -10.27
CA ARG A 109 -11.54 -3.81 -9.94
C ARG A 109 -10.83 -5.11 -10.28
#